data_AF-A0A438DGU1-F1
#
_entry.id   AF-A0A438DGU1-F1
#
_cell.length_a   1.000
_cell.length_b   1.000
_cell.length_c   1.000
_cell.angle_alpha   90.00
_cell.angle_beta   90.00
_cell.angle_gamma   90.00
#
_symmetry.space_group_name_H-M   'P 1'
#
loop_
_entity.id
_entity.type
_entity.pdbx_description
1 polymer ?
#
loop_
_entity_poly.entity_id
_entity_poly.type
_entity_poly.pdbx_seq_one_letter_code
_entity_poly.pdbx_strand_id
1 'polypeptide(L)'
;MLTYAWRMFSDVKHFLRINCQKLFLTAKVLWIVSTYKLIMLIQNMHLYQGVVVRNVPHVSGHSISDTVDHFFQTNHPNHYIDHQAVYNANKYSKLVRKRERVRNWLDYNKLKFERHPDRRPTTKIGFLGICGKRVDSIEYYEQQIKEIDKRIALERQRILKDPKSIMPVAFVSFNSRWGAAHPETYSVTNVFALVFFYMIPIAFVQSLANLEGLERVAPFLRAVIELSLLLMGKDLRMFYIMLLVLMVISFYHVV
;
A
#
# COMPACT_ATOMS: atom_id res chain seq x y z
N MET A 1 14.94 50.88 -13.58
CA MET A 1 13.81 49.99 -13.25
C MET A 1 13.56 48.93 -14.33
N LEU A 2 13.39 49.29 -15.61
CA LEU A 2 13.10 48.34 -16.70
C LEU A 2 14.14 47.22 -16.88
N THR A 3 15.43 47.52 -16.69
CA THR A 3 16.53 46.54 -16.78
C THR A 3 16.50 45.50 -15.65
N TYR A 4 16.10 45.89 -14.44
CA TYR A 4 15.94 44.96 -13.30
C TYR A 4 14.72 44.06 -13.48
N ALA A 5 13.61 44.61 -13.97
CA ALA A 5 12.42 43.82 -14.29
C ALA A 5 12.71 42.78 -15.38
N TRP A 6 13.39 43.16 -16.46
CA TRP A 6 13.78 42.24 -17.53
C TRP A 6 14.73 41.12 -17.07
N ARG A 7 15.68 41.44 -16.18
CA ARG A 7 16.58 40.45 -15.61
C ARG A 7 15.83 39.45 -14.72
N MET A 8 14.91 39.94 -13.88
CA MET A 8 14.05 39.10 -13.05
C MET A 8 13.14 38.18 -13.88
N PHE A 9 12.52 38.68 -14.97
CA PHE A 9 11.72 37.85 -15.87
C PHE A 9 12.55 36.79 -16.60
N SER A 10 13.77 37.13 -17.03
CA SER A 10 14.69 36.17 -17.65
C SER A 10 15.12 35.07 -16.68
N ASP A 11 15.46 35.44 -15.45
CA ASP A 11 15.90 34.50 -14.40
C ASP A 11 14.77 33.56 -13.98
N VAL A 12 13.53 34.08 -13.84
CA VAL A 12 12.33 33.28 -13.55
C VAL A 12 12.04 32.30 -14.69
N LYS A 13 12.12 32.75 -15.96
CA LYS A 13 11.91 31.88 -17.13
C LYS A 13 12.97 30.77 -17.22
N HIS A 14 14.23 31.10 -16.90
CA HIS A 14 15.32 30.13 -16.91
C HIS A 14 15.17 29.11 -15.76
N PHE A 15 14.79 29.57 -14.58
CA PHE A 15 14.49 28.73 -13.42
C PHE A 15 13.31 27.78 -13.67
N LEU A 16 12.20 28.28 -14.23
CA LEU A 16 11.06 27.45 -14.61
C LEU A 16 11.44 26.39 -15.65
N ARG A 17 12.23 26.75 -16.67
CA ARG A 17 12.67 25.80 -17.71
C ARG A 17 13.52 24.66 -17.12
N ILE A 18 14.46 24.99 -16.24
CA ILE A 18 15.32 23.99 -15.58
C ILE A 18 14.51 23.06 -14.69
N ASN A 19 13.59 23.62 -13.88
CA ASN A 19 12.77 22.82 -12.97
C ASN A 19 11.76 21.94 -13.72
N CYS A 20 11.12 22.45 -14.79
CA CYS A 20 10.25 21.64 -15.64
C CYS A 20 11.00 20.51 -16.34
N GLN A 21 12.23 20.74 -16.80
CA GLN A 21 13.04 19.72 -17.46
C GLN A 21 13.51 18.64 -16.46
N LYS A 22 13.88 19.02 -15.23
CA LYS A 22 14.17 18.09 -14.14
C LYS A 22 12.94 17.28 -13.73
N LEU A 23 11.78 17.93 -13.63
CA LEU A 23 10.51 17.26 -13.32
C LEU A 23 10.11 16.27 -14.42
N PHE A 24 10.30 16.63 -15.69
CA PHE A 24 10.03 15.73 -16.82
C PHE A 24 10.99 14.54 -16.86
N LEU A 25 12.28 14.74 -16.57
CA LEU A 25 13.25 13.64 -16.50
C LEU A 25 12.95 12.69 -15.34
N THR A 26 12.66 13.24 -14.15
CA THR A 26 12.29 12.44 -12.98
C THR A 26 10.98 11.69 -13.19
N ALA A 27 9.98 12.32 -13.81
CA ALA A 27 8.72 11.67 -14.20
C ALA A 27 8.95 10.55 -15.23
N LYS A 28 9.83 10.74 -16.23
CA LYS A 28 10.20 9.68 -17.18
C LYS A 28 10.91 8.51 -16.50
N VAL A 29 11.86 8.77 -15.60
CA VAL A 29 12.56 7.72 -14.85
C VAL A 29 11.58 6.97 -13.95
N LEU A 30 10.69 7.67 -13.25
CA LEU A 30 9.63 7.05 -12.45
C LEU A 30 8.67 6.24 -13.31
N TRP A 31 8.31 6.73 -14.50
CA TRP A 31 7.46 6.00 -15.44
C TRP A 31 8.13 4.72 -15.91
N ILE A 32 9.41 4.78 -16.30
CA ILE A 32 10.21 3.62 -16.69
C ILE A 32 10.36 2.62 -15.55
N VAL A 33 10.72 3.07 -14.34
CA VAL A 33 10.83 2.18 -13.17
C VAL A 33 9.49 1.57 -12.80
N SER A 34 8.39 2.33 -12.93
CA SER A 34 7.04 1.85 -12.67
C SER A 34 6.58 0.85 -13.73
N THR A 35 6.91 1.06 -15.01
CA THR A 35 6.60 0.09 -16.08
C THR A 35 7.43 -1.18 -15.92
N TYR A 36 8.72 -1.11 -15.58
CA TYR A 36 9.52 -2.30 -15.28
C TYR A 36 9.00 -3.04 -14.04
N LYS A 37 8.59 -2.32 -12.99
CA LYS A 37 7.99 -2.91 -11.80
C LYS A 37 6.63 -3.55 -12.11
N LEU A 38 5.84 -2.92 -12.98
CA LEU A 38 4.56 -3.44 -13.47
C LEU A 38 4.77 -4.69 -14.35
N ILE A 39 5.75 -4.69 -15.25
CA ILE A 39 6.12 -5.84 -16.08
C ILE A 39 6.61 -6.99 -15.20
N MET A 40 7.46 -6.73 -14.19
CA MET A 40 7.85 -7.75 -13.21
C MET A 40 6.68 -8.27 -12.38
N LEU A 41 5.73 -7.41 -12.00
CA LEU A 41 4.50 -7.79 -11.31
C LEU A 41 3.59 -8.66 -12.19
N ILE A 42 3.49 -8.35 -13.49
CA ILE A 42 2.70 -9.11 -14.47
C ILE A 42 3.34 -10.48 -14.74
N GLN A 43 4.67 -10.56 -14.80
CA GLN A 43 5.38 -11.81 -15.09
C GLN A 43 5.43 -12.79 -13.89
N ASN A 44 5.32 -12.30 -12.65
CA ASN A 44 5.37 -13.13 -11.43
C ASN A 44 4.02 -13.32 -10.73
N MET A 45 2.93 -12.70 -11.21
CA MET A 45 1.59 -12.89 -10.66
C MET A 45 0.96 -14.17 -11.22
N HIS A 46 1.04 -15.26 -10.46
CA HIS A 46 0.06 -16.32 -10.59
C HIS A 46 -1.33 -15.75 -10.24
N LEU A 47 -2.06 -15.31 -11.27
CA LEU A 47 -3.52 -15.25 -11.51
C LEU A 47 -4.53 -15.44 -10.35
N TYR A 48 -4.25 -14.95 -9.14
CA TYR A 48 -5.19 -14.90 -8.03
C TYR A 48 -5.11 -13.53 -7.37
N GLN A 49 -6.21 -12.77 -7.38
CA GLN A 49 -6.29 -11.55 -6.57
C GLN A 49 -6.65 -11.93 -5.14
N GLY A 50 -5.65 -11.84 -4.26
CA GLY A 50 -5.81 -12.07 -2.83
C GLY A 50 -6.17 -10.77 -2.09
N VAL A 51 -7.23 -10.79 -1.30
CA VAL A 51 -7.60 -9.72 -0.36
C VAL A 51 -7.24 -10.18 1.06
N VAL A 52 -6.74 -9.25 1.89
CA VAL A 52 -6.43 -9.53 3.30
C VAL A 52 -7.61 -9.12 4.16
N VAL A 53 -8.27 -10.09 4.75
CA VAL A 53 -9.36 -9.88 5.71
C VAL A 53 -8.77 -9.87 7.12
N ARG A 54 -9.09 -8.84 7.89
CA ARG A 54 -8.62 -8.67 9.27
C ARG A 54 -9.83 -8.61 10.21
N ASN A 55 -9.58 -8.89 11.50
CA ASN A 55 -10.59 -8.85 12.57
C ASN A 55 -11.77 -9.81 12.31
N VAL A 56 -11.47 -11.03 11.89
CA VAL A 56 -12.49 -12.08 11.77
C VAL A 56 -13.09 -12.34 13.16
N PRO A 57 -14.43 -12.30 13.33
CA PRO A 57 -15.06 -12.55 14.61
C PRO A 57 -14.81 -13.98 15.05
N HIS A 58 -14.57 -14.16 16.35
CA HIS A 58 -14.41 -15.49 16.92
C HIS A 58 -15.79 -16.08 17.26
N VAL A 59 -16.15 -17.19 16.60
CA VAL A 59 -17.40 -17.92 16.85
C VAL A 59 -17.07 -19.22 17.57
N SER A 60 -17.69 -19.46 18.73
CA SER A 60 -17.46 -20.67 19.52
C SER A 60 -17.87 -21.92 18.74
N GLY A 61 -16.97 -22.90 18.64
CA GLY A 61 -17.23 -24.17 17.95
C GLY A 61 -16.87 -24.21 16.46
N HIS A 62 -16.55 -23.06 15.85
CA HIS A 62 -16.08 -22.98 14.47
C HIS A 62 -14.61 -22.56 14.42
N SER A 63 -13.86 -23.12 13.47
CA SER A 63 -12.53 -22.58 13.18
C SER A 63 -12.67 -21.21 12.48
N ILE A 64 -11.61 -20.41 12.54
CA ILE A 64 -11.54 -19.15 11.78
C ILE A 64 -11.69 -19.44 10.28
N SER A 65 -11.18 -20.59 9.83
CA SER A 65 -11.34 -21.08 8.46
C SER A 65 -12.82 -21.22 8.10
N ASP A 66 -13.58 -21.98 8.90
CA ASP A 66 -15.00 -22.25 8.64
C ASP A 66 -15.83 -20.96 8.64
N THR A 67 -15.49 -20.02 9.52
CA THR A 67 -16.18 -18.72 9.61
C THR A 67 -15.96 -17.88 8.35
N VAL A 68 -14.72 -17.85 7.85
CA VAL A 68 -14.37 -17.13 6.61
C VAL A 68 -15.01 -17.82 5.42
N ASP A 69 -14.90 -19.14 5.33
CA ASP A 69 -15.47 -19.94 4.25
C ASP A 69 -16.98 -19.71 4.14
N HIS A 70 -17.71 -19.87 5.25
CA HIS A 70 -19.16 -19.65 5.27
C HIS A 70 -19.54 -18.21 4.89
N PHE A 71 -18.83 -17.20 5.39
CA PHE A 71 -19.10 -15.79 5.08
C PHE A 71 -18.91 -15.49 3.58
N PHE A 72 -17.81 -15.94 2.97
CA PHE A 72 -17.52 -15.64 1.57
C PHE A 72 -18.30 -16.50 0.58
N GLN A 73 -18.63 -17.74 0.93
CA GLN A 73 -19.56 -18.55 0.14
C GLN A 73 -20.97 -17.95 0.14
N THR A 74 -21.43 -17.41 1.28
CA THR A 74 -22.76 -16.81 1.39
C THR A 74 -22.84 -15.47 0.66
N ASN A 75 -21.84 -14.61 0.79
CA ASN A 75 -21.88 -13.25 0.22
C ASN A 75 -21.32 -13.15 -1.20
N HIS A 76 -20.37 -14.02 -1.59
CA HIS A 76 -19.66 -13.95 -2.87
C HIS A 76 -19.50 -15.33 -3.55
N PRO A 77 -20.58 -16.11 -3.74
CA PRO A 77 -20.50 -17.51 -4.19
C PRO A 77 -19.83 -17.68 -5.57
N ASN A 78 -20.05 -16.72 -6.48
CA ASN A 78 -19.57 -16.82 -7.86
C ASN A 78 -18.11 -16.38 -8.04
N HIS A 79 -17.52 -15.76 -7.02
CA HIS A 79 -16.19 -15.14 -7.11
C HIS A 79 -15.17 -15.69 -6.13
N TYR A 80 -15.64 -16.21 -5.00
CA TYR A 80 -14.82 -16.85 -3.99
C TYR A 80 -14.18 -18.14 -4.52
N ILE A 81 -12.88 -18.30 -4.34
CA ILE A 81 -12.15 -19.53 -4.68
C ILE A 81 -11.77 -20.28 -3.42
N ASP A 82 -10.96 -19.64 -2.59
CA ASP A 82 -10.34 -20.28 -1.43
C ASP A 82 -9.84 -19.20 -0.46
N HIS A 83 -9.50 -19.64 0.74
CA HIS A 83 -8.91 -18.80 1.75
C HIS A 83 -7.76 -19.51 2.49
N GLN A 84 -6.79 -18.72 2.92
CA GLN A 84 -5.67 -19.18 3.72
C GLN A 84 -5.64 -18.43 5.05
N ALA A 85 -5.89 -19.17 6.14
CA ALA A 85 -5.75 -18.64 7.49
C ALA A 85 -4.30 -18.25 7.80
N VAL A 86 -4.12 -17.14 8.51
CA VAL A 86 -2.80 -16.65 8.89
C VAL A 86 -2.42 -17.16 10.26
N TYR A 87 -1.19 -17.65 10.39
CA TYR A 87 -0.64 -18.17 11.63
C TYR A 87 0.48 -17.27 12.18
N ASN A 88 0.57 -17.17 13.50
CA ASN A 88 1.65 -16.47 14.18
C ASN A 88 2.96 -17.26 14.05
N ALA A 89 3.74 -16.91 13.02
CA ALA A 89 5.02 -17.54 12.71
C ALA A 89 6.24 -16.74 13.19
N ASN A 90 6.12 -15.88 14.20
CA ASN A 90 7.21 -14.99 14.64
C ASN A 90 8.46 -15.74 15.15
N LYS A 91 8.26 -16.83 15.89
CA LYS A 91 9.37 -17.65 16.37
C LYS A 91 10.00 -18.48 15.24
N TYR A 92 9.15 -19.03 14.37
CA TYR A 92 9.57 -19.74 13.16
C TYR A 92 10.43 -18.84 12.25
N SER A 93 9.99 -17.61 11.98
CA SER A 93 10.71 -16.66 11.15
C SER A 93 12.09 -16.29 11.75
N LYS A 94 12.20 -16.15 13.07
CA LYS A 94 13.49 -15.97 13.76
C LYS A 94 14.44 -17.15 13.55
N LEU A 95 13.94 -18.39 13.61
CA LEU A 95 14.75 -19.59 13.36
C LEU A 95 15.22 -19.67 11.90
N VAL A 96 14.34 -19.41 10.93
CA VAL A 96 14.70 -19.37 9.51
C VAL A 96 15.78 -18.31 9.25
N ARG A 97 15.63 -17.10 9.81
CA ARG A 97 16.67 -16.05 9.71
C ARG A 97 18.00 -16.47 10.38
N LYS A 98 17.95 -17.24 11.47
CA LYS A 98 19.16 -17.78 12.10
C LYS A 98 19.84 -18.81 11.20
N ARG A 99 19.06 -19.72 10.61
CA ARG A 99 19.52 -20.73 9.65
C ARG A 99 20.20 -20.08 8.45
N GLU A 100 19.63 -19.01 7.91
CA GLU A 100 20.19 -18.27 6.77
C GLU A 100 21.52 -17.59 7.11
N ARG A 101 21.64 -17.01 8.30
CA ARG A 101 22.92 -16.45 8.76
C ARG A 101 24.00 -17.54 8.86
N VAL A 102 23.67 -18.70 9.41
CA VAL A 102 24.61 -19.84 9.48
C VAL A 102 24.94 -20.37 8.09
N ARG A 103 23.96 -20.40 7.18
CA ARG A 103 24.17 -20.78 5.78
C ARG A 103 25.17 -19.87 5.09
N ASN A 104 25.06 -18.56 5.25
CA ASN A 104 26.03 -17.61 4.71
C ASN A 104 27.45 -17.84 5.24
N TRP A 105 27.59 -18.20 6.53
CA TRP A 105 28.90 -18.58 7.09
C TRP A 105 29.42 -19.89 6.52
N LEU A 106 28.56 -20.88 6.29
CA LEU A 106 28.94 -22.12 5.63
C LEU A 106 29.44 -21.85 4.21
N ASP A 107 28.68 -21.07 3.43
CA ASP A 107 29.03 -20.74 2.06
C ASP A 107 30.34 -19.93 2.01
N TYR A 108 30.57 -18.99 2.93
CA TYR A 108 31.87 -18.31 3.07
C TYR A 108 33.03 -19.28 3.31
N ASN A 109 32.87 -20.27 4.19
CA ASN A 109 33.92 -21.25 4.48
C ASN A 109 34.15 -22.22 3.31
N LYS A 110 33.10 -22.59 2.57
CA LYS A 110 33.22 -23.37 1.33
C LYS A 110 33.99 -22.60 0.26
N LEU A 111 33.61 -21.35 0.00
CA LEU A 111 34.32 -20.46 -0.92
C LEU A 111 35.79 -20.20 -0.51
N LYS A 112 36.09 -20.23 0.79
CA LYS A 112 37.47 -20.11 1.30
C LYS A 112 38.29 -21.36 1.02
N PHE A 113 37.67 -22.54 1.14
CA PHE A 113 38.30 -23.82 0.82
C PHE A 113 38.48 -24.02 -0.68
N GLU A 114 37.50 -23.63 -1.50
CA GLU A 114 37.60 -23.67 -2.97
C GLU A 114 38.76 -22.83 -3.50
N ARG A 115 39.03 -21.67 -2.88
CA ARG A 115 40.16 -20.81 -3.23
C ARG A 115 41.52 -21.39 -2.86
N HIS A 116 41.59 -22.13 -1.76
CA HIS A 116 42.82 -22.69 -1.21
C HIS A 116 42.58 -24.14 -0.74
N PRO A 117 42.56 -25.11 -1.67
CA PRO A 117 42.22 -26.50 -1.35
C PRO A 117 43.25 -27.20 -0.46
N ASP A 118 44.45 -26.62 -0.34
CA ASP A 118 45.54 -27.09 0.51
C ASP A 118 45.27 -26.91 2.02
N ARG A 119 44.35 -26.01 2.40
CA ARG A 119 44.08 -25.71 3.82
C ARG A 119 42.59 -25.74 4.15
N ARG A 120 42.19 -26.70 4.99
CA ARG A 120 40.82 -26.80 5.50
C ARG A 120 40.54 -25.71 6.55
N PRO A 121 39.46 -24.92 6.41
CA PRO A 121 39.14 -23.88 7.38
C PRO A 121 38.73 -24.50 8.73
N THR A 122 39.35 -24.04 9.81
CA THR A 122 39.04 -24.48 11.17
C THR A 122 38.52 -23.33 12.03
N THR A 123 37.64 -23.65 12.98
CA THR A 123 37.05 -22.72 13.95
C THR A 123 37.25 -23.28 15.36
N LYS A 124 37.34 -22.40 16.35
CA LYS A 124 37.41 -22.79 17.77
C LYS A 124 36.00 -22.78 18.38
N ILE A 125 35.61 -23.89 19.01
CA ILE A 125 34.34 -23.99 19.74
C ILE A 125 34.51 -23.41 21.14
N GLY A 126 34.23 -22.13 21.34
CA GLY A 126 34.14 -21.52 22.67
C GLY A 126 33.91 -20.02 22.62
N PHE A 127 34.14 -19.32 23.73
CA PHE A 127 33.74 -17.92 23.90
C PHE A 127 34.34 -17.02 22.82
N LEU A 128 33.46 -16.43 21.99
CA LEU A 128 33.77 -15.55 20.85
C LEU A 128 34.77 -16.15 19.83
N GLY A 129 34.96 -17.47 19.81
CA GLY A 129 35.94 -18.14 18.94
C GLY A 129 37.40 -17.97 19.39
N ILE A 130 37.64 -17.50 20.63
CA ILE A 130 38.99 -17.22 21.15
C ILE A 130 39.56 -18.46 21.88
N CYS A 131 38.73 -19.10 22.70
CA CYS A 131 39.08 -20.27 23.52
C CYS A 131 38.35 -21.53 23.04
N GLY A 132 38.95 -22.71 23.20
CA GLY A 132 38.32 -24.00 22.92
C GLY A 132 39.01 -24.87 21.86
N LYS A 133 38.47 -26.08 21.65
CA LYS A 133 38.98 -27.07 20.68
C LYS A 133 38.78 -26.56 19.25
N ARG A 134 39.79 -26.77 18.39
CA ARG A 134 39.68 -26.52 16.94
C ARG A 134 38.91 -27.66 16.28
N VAL A 135 37.92 -27.30 15.47
CA VAL A 135 37.12 -28.21 14.64
C VAL A 135 37.06 -27.70 13.21
N ASP A 136 36.68 -28.58 12.29
CA ASP A 136 36.38 -28.18 10.91
C ASP A 136 35.18 -27.23 10.88
N SER A 137 35.37 -26.05 10.30
CA SER A 137 34.33 -25.04 10.18
C SER A 137 33.17 -25.49 9.30
N ILE A 138 33.44 -26.24 8.23
CA ILE A 138 32.41 -26.66 7.27
C ILE A 138 31.47 -27.67 7.95
N GLU A 139 32.04 -28.73 8.52
CA GLU A 139 31.28 -29.75 9.24
C GLU A 139 30.52 -29.16 10.43
N TYR A 140 31.15 -28.25 11.19
CA TYR A 140 30.51 -27.56 12.30
C TYR A 140 29.25 -26.80 11.88
N TYR A 141 29.32 -25.98 10.82
CA TYR A 141 28.17 -25.22 10.36
C TYR A 141 27.10 -26.10 9.69
N GLU A 142 27.49 -27.18 9.01
CA GLU A 142 26.54 -28.17 8.48
C GLU A 142 25.75 -28.85 9.61
N GLN A 143 26.41 -29.22 10.71
CA GLN A 143 25.74 -29.77 11.88
C GLN A 143 24.81 -28.75 12.55
N GLN A 144 25.24 -27.49 12.68
CA GLN A 144 24.41 -26.41 13.21
C GLN A 144 23.14 -26.19 12.36
N ILE A 145 23.25 -26.23 11.03
CA ILE A 145 22.09 -26.14 10.13
C ILE A 145 21.14 -27.32 10.37
N LYS A 146 21.66 -28.56 10.46
CA LYS A 146 20.83 -29.75 10.74
C LYS A 146 20.08 -29.62 12.06
N GLU A 147 20.70 -29.09 13.11
CA GLU A 147 20.04 -28.85 14.40
C GLU A 147 18.97 -27.77 14.30
N ILE A 148 19.24 -26.68 13.58
CA ILE A 148 18.25 -25.61 13.38
C ILE A 148 17.08 -26.11 12.53
N ASP A 149 17.32 -26.88 11.47
CA ASP A 149 16.27 -27.44 10.61
C ASP A 149 15.35 -28.39 11.40
N LYS A 150 15.90 -29.20 12.32
CA LYS A 150 15.09 -29.99 13.27
C LYS A 150 14.18 -29.10 14.13
N ARG A 151 14.71 -27.99 14.66
CA ARG A 151 13.91 -27.02 15.45
C ARG A 151 12.85 -26.33 14.58
N ILE A 152 13.18 -25.96 13.34
CA ILE A 152 12.24 -25.38 12.38
C ILE A 152 11.08 -26.35 12.11
N ALA A 153 11.38 -27.62 11.84
CA ALA A 153 10.37 -28.65 11.60
C ALA A 153 9.46 -28.84 12.82
N LEU A 154 10.04 -28.89 14.02
CA LEU A 154 9.30 -29.03 15.28
C LEU A 154 8.42 -27.80 15.57
N GLU A 155 8.90 -26.59 15.33
CA GLU A 155 8.09 -25.37 15.47
C GLU A 155 6.98 -25.28 14.42
N ARG A 156 7.23 -25.72 13.17
CA ARG A 156 6.19 -25.80 12.14
C ARG A 156 5.05 -26.72 12.59
N GLN A 157 5.38 -27.90 13.14
CA GLN A 157 4.40 -28.84 13.67
C GLN A 157 3.62 -28.26 14.85
N ARG A 158 4.27 -27.48 15.72
CA ARG A 158 3.60 -26.79 16.84
C ARG A 158 2.59 -25.76 16.34
N ILE A 159 2.96 -24.92 15.37
CA ILE A 159 2.08 -23.87 14.81
C ILE A 159 0.83 -24.48 14.18
N LEU A 160 0.94 -25.62 13.49
CA LEU A 160 -0.19 -26.30 12.85
C LEU A 160 -1.13 -26.98 13.86
N LYS A 161 -0.62 -27.40 15.02
CA LYS A 161 -1.40 -28.11 16.05
C LYS A 161 -2.05 -27.18 17.07
N ASP A 162 -1.45 -26.02 17.32
CA ASP A 162 -1.92 -25.09 18.36
C ASP A 162 -2.94 -24.10 17.79
N PRO A 163 -4.22 -24.16 18.22
CA PRO A 163 -5.25 -23.23 17.74
C PRO A 163 -4.96 -21.77 18.17
N LYS A 164 -4.18 -21.54 19.24
CA LYS A 164 -3.81 -20.19 19.68
C LYS A 164 -2.84 -19.50 18.72
N SER A 165 -2.18 -20.27 17.86
CA SER A 165 -1.30 -19.73 16.83
C SER A 165 -2.08 -19.18 15.63
N ILE A 166 -3.37 -19.48 15.50
CA ILE A 166 -4.22 -18.97 14.43
C ILE A 166 -4.59 -17.51 14.75
N MET A 167 -4.33 -16.61 13.81
CA MET A 167 -4.66 -15.20 13.93
C MET A 167 -6.05 -14.92 13.35
N PRO A 168 -6.80 -13.91 13.82
CA PRO A 168 -8.07 -13.49 13.23
C PRO A 168 -7.86 -12.70 11.92
N VAL A 169 -7.04 -13.27 11.02
CA VAL A 169 -6.64 -12.72 9.73
C VAL A 169 -6.61 -13.86 8.72
N ALA A 170 -7.17 -13.63 7.54
CA ALA A 170 -7.17 -14.60 6.44
C ALA A 170 -6.84 -13.90 5.12
N PHE A 171 -6.12 -14.61 4.25
CA PHE A 171 -6.01 -14.25 2.84
C PHE A 171 -7.15 -14.91 2.09
N VAL A 172 -7.91 -14.15 1.32
CA VAL A 172 -9.04 -14.66 0.53
C VAL A 172 -8.73 -14.45 -0.94
N SER A 173 -8.83 -15.51 -1.72
CA SER A 173 -8.54 -15.52 -3.15
C SER A 173 -9.84 -15.48 -3.94
N PHE A 174 -9.88 -14.60 -4.94
CA PHE A 174 -11.01 -14.47 -5.86
C PHE A 174 -10.62 -14.82 -7.30
N ASN A 175 -11.61 -15.26 -8.09
CA ASN A 175 -11.44 -15.59 -9.52
C ASN A 175 -11.37 -14.38 -10.45
N SER A 176 -11.67 -13.18 -9.96
CA SER A 176 -11.80 -11.98 -10.77
C SER A 176 -11.35 -10.73 -10.01
N ARG A 177 -10.71 -9.81 -10.74
CA ARG A 177 -10.21 -8.53 -10.21
C ARG A 177 -11.35 -7.67 -9.71
N TRP A 178 -12.47 -7.74 -10.43
CA TRP A 178 -13.69 -7.09 -10.06
C TRP A 178 -14.22 -7.69 -8.76
N GLY A 179 -14.30 -9.02 -8.63
CA GLY A 179 -14.75 -9.68 -7.40
C GLY A 179 -13.95 -9.30 -6.15
N ALA A 180 -12.64 -9.11 -6.29
CA ALA A 180 -11.76 -8.62 -5.21
C ALA A 180 -11.92 -7.12 -4.90
N ALA A 181 -12.35 -6.30 -5.88
CA ALA A 181 -12.52 -4.87 -5.74
C ALA A 181 -13.97 -4.44 -5.39
N HIS A 182 -14.97 -5.30 -5.59
CA HIS A 182 -16.37 -5.04 -5.22
C HIS A 182 -16.54 -4.63 -3.73
N PRO A 183 -15.82 -5.23 -2.77
CA PRO A 183 -15.87 -4.79 -1.37
C PRO A 183 -15.30 -3.37 -1.15
N GLU A 184 -14.33 -2.94 -1.97
CA GLU A 184 -13.66 -1.65 -1.84
C GLU A 184 -14.31 -0.54 -2.68
N THR A 185 -15.19 -0.88 -3.63
CA THR A 185 -15.69 0.06 -4.65
C THR A 185 -16.72 1.06 -4.12
N TYR A 186 -17.40 0.76 -3.01
CA TYR A 186 -18.29 1.72 -2.35
C TYR A 186 -17.53 3.01 -1.95
N SER A 187 -16.25 2.88 -1.59
CA SER A 187 -15.44 4.03 -1.17
C SER A 187 -15.00 4.91 -2.34
N VAL A 188 -14.55 4.32 -3.44
CA VAL A 188 -14.05 5.09 -4.60
C VAL A 188 -15.17 5.70 -5.42
N THR A 189 -16.31 5.03 -5.56
CA THR A 189 -17.48 5.58 -6.27
C THR A 189 -18.08 6.75 -5.50
N ASN A 190 -18.17 6.66 -4.17
CA ASN A 190 -18.67 7.77 -3.34
C ASN A 190 -17.71 8.95 -3.30
N VAL A 191 -16.39 8.71 -3.29
CA VAL A 191 -15.40 9.80 -3.37
C VAL A 191 -15.44 10.48 -4.74
N PHE A 192 -15.58 9.73 -5.83
CA PHE A 192 -15.70 10.31 -7.17
C PHE A 192 -16.97 11.17 -7.30
N ALA A 193 -18.11 10.68 -6.81
CA ALA A 193 -19.35 11.45 -6.77
C ALA A 193 -19.22 12.70 -5.89
N LEU A 194 -18.63 12.58 -4.69
CA LEU A 194 -18.40 13.72 -3.80
C LEU A 194 -17.53 14.79 -4.46
N VAL A 195 -16.41 14.42 -5.10
CA VAL A 195 -15.56 15.36 -5.83
C VAL A 195 -16.33 16.02 -6.98
N PHE A 196 -17.08 15.24 -7.77
CA PHE A 196 -17.86 15.77 -8.90
C PHE A 196 -18.95 16.76 -8.43
N PHE A 197 -19.71 16.42 -7.39
CA PHE A 197 -20.74 17.30 -6.84
C PHE A 197 -20.16 18.51 -6.10
N TYR A 198 -18.94 18.42 -5.57
CA TYR A 198 -18.25 19.54 -4.90
C TYR A 198 -17.63 20.54 -5.90
N MET A 199 -17.33 20.10 -7.13
CA MET A 199 -16.83 21.00 -8.20
C MET A 199 -17.89 22.01 -8.68
N ILE A 200 -19.17 21.63 -8.68
CA ILE A 200 -20.29 22.48 -9.13
C ILE A 200 -20.42 23.77 -8.27
N PRO A 201 -20.53 23.71 -6.93
CA PRO A 201 -20.64 24.92 -6.11
C PRO A 201 -19.35 25.73 -6.08
N ILE A 202 -18.17 25.11 -6.15
CA ILE A 202 -16.89 25.84 -6.27
C ILE A 202 -16.85 26.67 -7.55
N ALA A 203 -17.21 26.07 -8.69
CA ALA A 203 -17.25 26.77 -9.97
C ALA A 203 -18.27 27.92 -9.96
N PHE A 204 -19.42 27.74 -9.29
CA PHE A 204 -20.43 28.79 -9.13
C PHE A 204 -19.91 29.97 -8.29
N VAL A 205 -19.26 29.70 -7.14
CA VAL A 205 -18.66 30.74 -6.29
C VAL A 205 -17.53 31.46 -7.03
N GLN A 206 -16.69 30.73 -7.76
CA GLN A 206 -15.62 31.32 -8.58
C GLN A 206 -16.15 32.20 -9.72
N SER A 207 -17.27 31.82 -10.34
CA SER A 207 -17.94 32.66 -11.35
C SER A 207 -18.53 33.93 -10.75
N LEU A 208 -19.06 33.89 -9.52
CA LEU A 208 -19.56 35.07 -8.82
C LEU A 208 -18.44 35.97 -8.29
N ALA A 209 -17.24 35.43 -8.03
CA ALA A 209 -16.09 36.24 -7.62
C ALA A 209 -15.45 37.01 -8.80
N ASN A 210 -15.72 36.60 -10.05
CA ASN A 210 -15.18 37.22 -11.27
C ASN A 210 -16.24 38.05 -12.02
N LEU A 211 -16.88 38.99 -11.31
CA LEU A 211 -18.03 39.77 -11.81
C LEU A 211 -17.74 40.58 -13.07
N GLU A 212 -16.53 41.13 -13.21
CA GLU A 212 -16.12 41.93 -14.37
C GLU A 212 -16.12 41.13 -15.69
N GLY A 213 -15.81 39.83 -15.62
CA GLY A 213 -15.84 38.94 -16.78
C GLY A 213 -17.26 38.57 -17.20
N LEU A 214 -18.18 38.42 -16.25
CA LEU A 214 -19.56 38.03 -16.49
C LEU A 214 -20.41 39.20 -17.04
N GLU A 215 -20.19 40.41 -16.53
CA GLU A 215 -20.83 41.65 -17.00
C GLU A 215 -20.51 41.93 -18.47
N ARG A 216 -19.31 41.55 -18.92
CA ARG A 216 -18.84 41.73 -20.30
C ARG A 216 -19.48 40.75 -21.30
N VAL A 217 -19.82 39.54 -20.84
CA VAL A 217 -20.39 38.47 -21.68
C VAL A 217 -21.92 38.54 -21.73
N ALA A 218 -22.55 38.99 -20.64
CA ALA A 218 -24.00 39.01 -20.52
C ALA A 218 -24.49 40.27 -19.75
N PRO A 219 -24.65 41.42 -20.44
CA PRO A 219 -24.93 42.71 -19.81
C PRO A 219 -26.33 42.79 -19.14
N PHE A 220 -27.25 41.88 -19.46
CA PHE A 220 -28.56 41.80 -18.80
C PHE A 220 -28.48 41.28 -17.35
N LEU A 221 -27.38 40.61 -16.97
CA LEU A 221 -27.19 40.12 -15.60
C LEU A 221 -26.87 41.24 -14.59
N ARG A 222 -26.61 42.47 -15.05
CA ARG A 222 -26.25 43.61 -14.19
C ARG A 222 -27.31 43.88 -13.11
N ALA A 223 -28.58 43.86 -13.48
CA ALA A 223 -29.71 44.04 -12.55
C ALA A 223 -29.84 42.88 -11.55
N VAL A 224 -29.51 41.65 -11.97
CA VAL A 224 -29.54 40.45 -11.11
C VAL A 224 -28.35 40.46 -10.15
N ILE A 225 -27.18 40.92 -10.60
CA ILE A 225 -25.97 41.04 -9.78
C ILE A 225 -26.17 42.09 -8.68
N GLU A 226 -26.70 43.27 -9.00
CA GLU A 226 -27.01 44.32 -8.01
C GLU A 226 -28.08 43.86 -7.00
N LEU A 227 -29.13 43.17 -7.45
CA LEU A 227 -30.15 42.60 -6.57
C LEU A 227 -29.58 41.48 -5.67
N SER A 228 -28.69 40.65 -6.24
CA SER A 228 -28.02 39.58 -5.50
C SER A 228 -27.05 40.14 -4.45
N LEU A 229 -26.29 41.20 -4.73
CA LEU A 229 -25.40 41.88 -3.76
C LEU A 229 -26.18 42.53 -2.62
N LEU A 230 -27.35 43.12 -2.91
CA LEU A 230 -28.21 43.74 -1.91
C LEU A 230 -28.85 42.70 -0.96
N LEU A 231 -29.21 41.52 -1.49
CA LEU A 231 -29.70 40.37 -0.71
C LEU A 231 -28.56 39.63 0.02
N MET A 232 -27.38 39.50 -0.60
CA MET A 232 -26.23 38.78 -0.05
C MET A 232 -25.52 39.54 1.09
N GLY A 233 -25.72 40.86 1.20
CA GLY A 233 -25.11 41.72 2.21
C GLY A 233 -25.51 41.44 3.67
N LYS A 234 -26.58 40.64 3.90
CA LYS A 234 -26.99 40.22 5.26
C LYS A 234 -27.10 38.71 5.46
N ASP A 235 -27.21 37.91 4.40
CA ASP A 235 -27.53 36.47 4.50
C ASP A 235 -26.56 35.52 3.77
N LEU A 236 -25.30 35.93 3.55
CA LEU A 236 -24.26 35.04 3.02
C LEU A 236 -24.11 33.75 3.84
N ARG A 237 -24.29 33.84 5.18
CA ARG A 237 -24.27 32.67 6.07
C ARG A 237 -25.43 31.72 5.80
N MET A 238 -26.64 32.22 5.54
CA MET A 238 -27.82 31.38 5.26
C MET A 238 -27.71 30.66 3.92
N PHE A 239 -27.13 31.30 2.91
CA PHE A 239 -26.89 30.66 1.61
C PHE A 239 -25.85 29.52 1.71
N TYR A 240 -24.76 29.73 2.46
CA TYR A 240 -23.77 28.67 2.73
C TYR A 240 -24.36 27.52 3.56
N ILE A 241 -25.20 27.82 4.54
CA ILE A 241 -25.92 26.82 5.34
C ILE A 241 -26.91 26.04 4.47
N MET A 242 -27.64 26.70 3.57
CA MET A 242 -28.57 26.03 2.65
C MET A 242 -27.83 25.10 1.67
N LEU A 243 -26.68 25.53 1.13
CA LEU A 243 -25.81 24.69 0.31
C LEU A 243 -25.24 23.50 1.09
N LEU A 244 -24.82 23.72 2.35
CA LEU A 244 -24.38 22.65 3.24
C LEU A 244 -25.51 21.65 3.54
N VAL A 245 -26.72 22.13 3.81
CA VAL A 245 -27.89 21.29 4.09
C VAL A 245 -28.28 20.46 2.85
N LEU A 246 -28.28 21.05 1.66
CA LEU A 246 -28.49 20.33 0.40
C LEU A 246 -27.37 19.30 0.14
N MET A 247 -26.13 19.62 0.49
CA MET A 247 -25.00 18.70 0.37
C MET A 247 -25.14 17.51 1.34
N VAL A 248 -25.62 17.75 2.56
CA VAL A 248 -25.90 16.71 3.56
C VAL A 248 -27.08 15.84 3.11
N ILE A 249 -28.17 16.41 2.61
CA ILE A 249 -29.34 15.65 2.13
C ILE A 249 -28.96 14.77 0.93
N SER A 250 -28.19 15.29 -0.03
CA SER A 250 -27.69 14.50 -1.17
C SER A 250 -26.72 13.40 -0.73
N PHE A 251 -25.94 13.61 0.33
CA PHE A 251 -25.06 12.59 0.90
C PHE A 251 -25.86 11.43 1.52
N TYR A 252 -26.96 11.72 2.23
CA TYR A 252 -27.84 10.71 2.83
C TYR A 252 -28.70 9.93 1.83
N HIS A 253 -28.89 10.43 0.61
CA HIS A 253 -29.67 9.76 -0.42
C HIS A 253 -28.80 8.84 -1.32
N VAL A 254 -27.47 8.97 -1.25
CA VAL A 254 -26.50 8.20 -2.06
C VAL A 254 -25.81 7.09 -1.25
N VAL A 255 -25.78 7.19 0.09
CA VAL A 255 -25.35 6.12 1.01
C VAL A 255 -26.54 5.22 1.34
#